data_AF-A0A814PQT4-F1
#
_entry.id   AF-A0A814PQT4-F1
#
_cell.length_a   1.000
_cell.length_b   1.000
_cell.length_c   1.000
_cell.angle_alpha   90.00
_cell.angle_beta   90.00
_cell.angle_gamma   90.00
#
_symmetry.space_group_name_H-M   'P 1'
#
loop_
_entity.id
_entity.type
_entity.pdbx_description
1 polymer ?
#
loop_
_entity_poly.entity_id
_entity_poly.type
_entity_poly.pdbx_seq_one_letter_code
_entity_poly.pdbx_strand_id
1 'polypeptide(L)'
;MFSGTTCPLTWIEDHAFHYIHNGDFWYYIRNGNSYEVVKHDANTGHHKIHPEGLSKSTIAYHYTTMAGKLLGRFSQSHNNALIDITVDNAMFSGATCPLTWIEDHAFHYIHNGDFWYYIRNGNSYEVVKHDANTCHHKIHPEEIVRVCTFNLRCGHADLRTSNKWERRRTILKNCLENMQPTIIGTQEGYPQQLNEILDDLNESSSCWSYVGEEITQWRTINAIFYRHDILSLISTNTFWFNEHPLTFGAAWGAIGSRGCTRAHFQHKLTDHPFIIYNLHLDYPSQNARHHSIPVLLSQINQSDNQIDNVIVIGDFNNWPEKIAGEIPVDELILLGQKASEIEQMKQAGFIDTYQHGEIPSFNGFQSTGYGPKIDFVWISSNSIYRVEGETKIDEFHDNHGFFPSDHFPVYADLVYIS
;
A
#
# COMPACT_ATOMS: atom_id res chain seq x y z
N MET A 1 -40.06 -13.56 6.16
CA MET A 1 -40.66 -14.11 7.39
C MET A 1 -39.84 -15.31 7.82
N PHE A 2 -38.98 -15.16 8.83
CA PHE A 2 -38.36 -16.27 9.54
C PHE A 2 -38.71 -16.07 11.02
N SER A 3 -39.46 -17.00 11.59
CA SER A 3 -39.70 -17.09 13.02
C SER A 3 -39.55 -18.54 13.43
N GLY A 4 -38.57 -18.83 14.30
CA GLY A 4 -38.45 -20.09 15.03
C GLY A 4 -37.71 -21.22 14.31
N THR A 5 -36.64 -21.67 14.97
CA THR A 5 -36.05 -23.03 15.02
C THR A 5 -35.53 -23.68 13.72
N THR A 6 -34.19 -23.64 13.58
CA THR A 6 -33.28 -24.51 12.80
C THR A 6 -33.44 -24.59 11.28
N CYS A 7 -32.32 -24.42 10.55
CA CYS A 7 -32.23 -24.52 9.08
C CYS A 7 -31.35 -25.72 8.65
N PRO A 8 -31.68 -26.49 7.58
CA PRO A 8 -30.86 -27.62 7.12
C PRO A 8 -29.54 -27.21 6.46
N LEU A 9 -28.52 -28.06 6.60
CA LEU A 9 -27.12 -27.86 6.16
C LEU A 9 -26.89 -27.63 4.66
N THR A 10 -27.91 -27.78 3.80
CA THR A 10 -27.75 -27.75 2.34
C THR A 10 -27.89 -26.35 1.72
N TRP A 11 -28.01 -25.29 2.54
CA TRP A 11 -28.23 -23.91 2.09
C TRP A 11 -27.14 -22.91 2.55
N ILE A 12 -26.06 -23.38 3.17
CA ILE A 12 -24.98 -22.52 3.67
C ILE A 12 -23.66 -23.00 3.05
N GLU A 13 -23.27 -22.34 1.96
CA GLU A 13 -21.87 -22.36 1.49
C GLU A 13 -21.09 -21.26 2.22
N ASP A 14 -19.87 -21.62 2.58
CA ASP A 14 -18.97 -21.03 3.55
C ASP A 14 -18.57 -19.58 3.22
N HIS A 15 -19.30 -18.59 3.75
CA HIS A 15 -18.87 -17.19 3.82
C HIS A 15 -19.41 -16.50 5.10
N ALA A 16 -18.58 -15.62 5.66
CA ALA A 16 -18.74 -14.73 6.82
C ALA A 16 -20.16 -14.55 7.45
N PHE A 17 -20.24 -14.75 8.78
CA PHE A 17 -21.49 -14.84 9.56
C PHE A 17 -22.18 -13.51 9.92
N HIS A 18 -22.53 -12.65 8.96
CA HIS A 18 -23.46 -11.54 9.21
C HIS A 18 -24.51 -11.42 8.09
N TYR A 19 -25.78 -11.25 8.48
CA TYR A 19 -26.85 -10.95 7.53
C TYR A 19 -27.64 -9.71 7.97
N ILE A 20 -27.87 -8.80 7.03
CA ILE A 20 -28.67 -7.59 7.23
C ILE A 20 -30.01 -7.79 6.53
N HIS A 21 -31.10 -7.73 7.29
CA HIS A 21 -32.46 -7.82 6.74
C HIS A 21 -33.30 -6.68 7.27
N ASN A 22 -33.82 -5.86 6.36
CA ASN A 22 -34.77 -4.79 6.68
C ASN A 22 -34.26 -3.82 7.77
N GLY A 23 -32.95 -3.51 7.75
CA GLY A 23 -32.31 -2.57 8.67
C GLY A 23 -31.85 -3.14 10.01
N ASP A 24 -32.16 -4.41 10.32
CA ASP A 24 -31.76 -5.07 11.56
C ASP A 24 -30.61 -6.08 11.32
N PHE A 25 -29.64 -6.13 12.24
CA PHE A 25 -28.51 -7.06 12.23
C PHE A 25 -28.86 -8.39 12.91
N TRP A 26 -28.40 -9.51 12.33
CA TRP A 26 -28.63 -10.85 12.86
C TRP A 26 -27.35 -11.69 12.85
N TYR A 27 -27.16 -12.46 13.93
CA TYR A 27 -26.00 -13.35 14.14
C TYR A 27 -26.44 -14.81 14.18
N TYR A 28 -25.52 -15.69 13.79
CA TYR A 28 -25.70 -17.14 13.89
C TYR A 28 -24.59 -17.73 14.76
N ILE A 29 -24.96 -18.41 15.85
CA ILE A 29 -24.01 -19.01 16.79
C ILE A 29 -24.03 -20.53 16.61
N ARG A 30 -22.87 -21.12 16.34
CA ARG A 30 -22.74 -22.57 16.14
C ARG A 30 -22.68 -23.29 17.49
N ASN A 31 -23.65 -24.17 17.74
CA ASN A 31 -23.70 -25.06 18.89
C ASN A 31 -23.69 -26.51 18.40
N GLY A 32 -22.50 -27.12 18.38
CA GLY A 32 -22.28 -28.48 17.86
C GLY A 32 -22.59 -28.59 16.35
N ASN A 33 -23.50 -29.49 15.99
CA ASN A 33 -23.96 -29.72 14.62
C ASN A 33 -25.17 -28.83 14.23
N SER A 34 -25.47 -27.78 14.99
CA SER A 34 -26.61 -26.88 14.77
C SER A 34 -26.24 -25.41 14.93
N TYR A 35 -27.08 -24.51 14.41
CA TYR A 35 -26.92 -23.06 14.52
C TYR A 35 -28.15 -22.42 15.18
N GLU A 36 -27.90 -21.46 16.07
CA GLU A 36 -28.91 -20.62 16.73
C GLU A 36 -28.86 -19.19 16.16
N VAL A 37 -30.02 -18.54 16.03
CA VAL A 37 -30.16 -17.21 15.40
C VAL A 37 -30.45 -16.15 16.47
N VAL A 38 -29.66 -15.06 16.48
CA VAL A 38 -29.79 -13.99 17.48
C VAL A 38 -29.97 -12.64 16.77
N LYS A 39 -31.05 -11.91 17.10
CA LYS A 39 -31.30 -10.54 16.61
C LYS A 39 -30.51 -9.52 17.43
N HIS A 40 -29.83 -8.59 16.77
CA HIS A 40 -29.23 -7.43 17.42
C HIS A 40 -30.31 -6.41 17.81
N ASP A 41 -30.38 -6.04 19.08
CA ASP A 41 -31.24 -4.94 19.58
C ASP A 41 -30.35 -3.72 19.89
N ALA A 42 -30.44 -2.71 19.02
CA ALA A 42 -29.61 -1.51 19.07
C ALA A 42 -29.90 -0.60 20.28
N ASN A 43 -30.99 -0.83 21.04
CA ASN A 43 -31.41 0.08 22.10
C ASN A 43 -30.91 -0.28 23.51
N THR A 44 -30.24 -1.43 23.71
CA THR A 44 -29.87 -1.85 25.08
C THR A 44 -28.41 -2.17 25.32
N GLY A 45 -27.54 -2.23 24.31
CA GLY A 45 -26.08 -2.34 24.48
C GLY A 45 -25.57 -3.51 25.36
N HIS A 46 -26.44 -4.42 25.79
CA HIS A 46 -26.13 -5.50 26.72
C HIS A 46 -26.77 -6.81 26.24
N HIS A 47 -25.92 -7.78 25.94
CA HIS A 47 -26.33 -9.17 25.81
C HIS A 47 -26.80 -9.70 27.17
N LYS A 48 -28.07 -10.07 27.30
CA LYS A 48 -28.52 -10.93 28.40
C LYS A 48 -28.20 -12.39 28.05
N ILE A 49 -27.04 -12.86 28.47
CA ILE A 49 -26.80 -14.29 28.64
C ILE A 49 -27.16 -14.63 30.09
N HIS A 50 -28.08 -15.58 30.25
CA HIS A 50 -28.47 -16.14 31.55
C HIS A 50 -27.27 -16.88 32.17
N PRO A 51 -27.07 -16.83 33.49
CA PRO A 51 -25.76 -17.01 34.10
C PRO A 51 -25.54 -18.46 34.57
N GLU A 52 -24.42 -19.07 34.18
CA GLU A 52 -23.69 -19.99 35.05
C GLU A 52 -22.25 -20.16 34.54
N GLY A 53 -21.30 -19.66 35.34
CA GLY A 53 -20.01 -20.33 35.52
C GLY A 53 -18.85 -20.03 34.58
N LEU A 54 -18.45 -18.76 34.38
CA LEU A 54 -17.03 -18.44 34.12
C LEU A 54 -16.64 -17.11 34.81
N SER A 55 -15.57 -17.13 35.59
CA SER A 55 -15.13 -16.04 36.47
C SER A 55 -14.34 -14.94 35.74
N LYS A 56 -14.34 -13.74 36.34
CA LYS A 56 -13.70 -12.49 35.87
C LYS A 56 -12.18 -12.55 35.62
N SER A 57 -11.51 -13.67 35.89
CA SER A 57 -10.07 -13.83 35.64
C SER A 57 -9.72 -14.35 34.23
N THR A 58 -10.70 -14.74 33.40
CA THR A 58 -10.42 -15.25 32.03
C THR A 58 -10.50 -14.17 30.97
N ILE A 59 -11.21 -13.06 31.23
CA ILE A 59 -11.30 -11.92 30.29
C ILE A 59 -10.06 -11.02 30.37
N ALA A 60 -9.32 -11.04 31.48
CA ALA A 60 -8.07 -10.28 31.62
C ALA A 60 -6.85 -10.93 30.95
N TYR A 61 -6.94 -12.17 30.45
CA TYR A 61 -5.83 -12.82 29.75
C TYR A 61 -5.78 -12.51 28.24
N HIS A 62 -6.87 -12.06 27.63
CA HIS A 62 -6.89 -11.74 26.19
C HIS A 62 -6.85 -10.25 25.84
N TYR A 63 -6.96 -9.35 26.82
CA TYR A 63 -6.79 -7.91 26.58
C TYR A 63 -5.33 -7.42 26.69
N THR A 64 -4.40 -8.29 27.08
CA THR A 64 -2.99 -7.91 27.31
C THR A 64 -2.02 -8.49 26.27
N THR A 65 -2.49 -8.89 25.09
CA THR A 65 -1.61 -9.39 24.01
C THR A 65 -1.86 -8.77 22.64
N MET A 66 -2.48 -7.59 22.57
CA MET A 66 -2.57 -6.86 21.30
C MET A 66 -2.27 -5.35 21.36
N ALA A 67 -1.96 -4.78 22.54
CA ALA A 67 -1.77 -3.32 22.65
C ALA A 67 -0.55 -2.85 23.47
N GLY A 68 0.56 -3.61 23.56
CA GLY A 68 1.68 -3.16 24.40
C GLY A 68 3.04 -3.84 24.23
N LYS A 69 3.77 -3.50 23.15
CA LYS A 69 5.19 -3.13 23.19
C LYS A 69 5.40 -2.09 22.08
N LEU A 70 5.86 -0.87 22.29
CA LEU A 70 6.25 -0.13 23.49
C LEU A 70 6.60 1.27 22.95
N LEU A 71 5.94 2.33 23.40
CA LEU A 71 6.62 3.61 23.57
C LEU A 71 6.24 4.18 24.93
N GLY A 72 6.81 3.55 25.94
CA GLY A 72 6.99 4.15 27.25
C GLY A 72 8.33 4.89 27.25
N ARG A 73 8.27 6.20 27.48
CA ARG A 73 9.12 7.02 28.35
C ARG A 73 9.10 8.47 27.84
N PHE A 74 8.23 9.30 28.39
CA PHE A 74 8.65 10.35 29.31
C PHE A 74 7.45 10.80 30.14
N SER A 75 7.68 10.89 31.45
CA SER A 75 6.71 11.12 32.49
C SER A 75 6.63 12.59 32.88
N GLN A 76 5.44 12.98 33.35
CA GLN A 76 5.16 14.10 34.26
C GLN A 76 5.35 15.50 33.64
N SER A 77 4.33 16.35 33.56
CA SER A 77 3.45 16.68 34.68
C SER A 77 2.29 17.60 34.26
N HIS A 78 1.20 17.50 35.02
CA HIS A 78 0.10 18.46 35.20
C HIS A 78 -1.01 18.63 34.13
N ASN A 79 -2.23 18.34 34.62
CA ASN A 79 -3.54 18.95 34.35
C ASN A 79 -4.43 18.49 33.17
N ASN A 80 -5.61 18.01 33.59
CA ASN A 80 -6.96 18.20 33.05
C ASN A 80 -7.60 17.20 32.06
N ALA A 81 -8.76 16.71 32.53
CA ALA A 81 -10.06 16.53 31.87
C ALA A 81 -10.27 15.40 30.85
N LEU A 82 -11.23 14.53 31.20
CA LEU A 82 -12.09 13.79 30.27
C LEU A 82 -12.85 14.77 29.36
N ILE A 83 -13.01 14.44 28.08
CA ILE A 83 -13.99 15.08 27.19
C ILE A 83 -15.00 14.01 26.79
N ASP A 84 -16.16 14.04 27.43
CA ASP A 84 -17.43 13.57 26.88
C ASP A 84 -17.86 14.55 25.79
N ILE A 85 -18.25 14.05 24.60
CA ILE A 85 -18.88 14.88 23.57
C ILE A 85 -20.39 14.63 23.64
N THR A 86 -21.05 15.36 24.54
CA THR A 86 -22.50 15.60 24.49
C THR A 86 -22.70 16.94 23.79
N VAL A 87 -23.34 16.95 22.62
CA VAL A 87 -23.71 18.20 21.94
C VAL A 87 -25.00 18.74 22.55
N ASP A 88 -24.90 19.29 23.76
CA ASP A 88 -25.96 20.12 24.32
C ASP A 88 -25.78 21.57 23.82
N ASN A 89 -26.74 22.03 23.02
CA ASN A 89 -27.02 23.44 22.69
C ASN A 89 -25.97 24.22 21.89
N ALA A 90 -25.93 23.98 20.57
CA ALA A 90 -25.76 25.07 19.62
C ALA A 90 -27.12 25.37 18.96
N MET A 91 -27.83 26.40 19.44
CA MET A 91 -28.99 26.94 18.73
C MET A 91 -28.51 27.67 17.48
N PHE A 92 -28.73 27.07 16.31
CA PHE A 92 -28.88 27.79 15.04
C PHE A 92 -30.30 27.56 14.52
N SER A 93 -30.86 28.61 13.93
CA SER A 93 -32.28 28.78 13.65
C SER A 93 -32.92 27.62 12.87
N GLY A 94 -33.68 26.80 13.59
CA GLY A 94 -34.93 26.22 13.10
C GLY A 94 -34.88 25.35 11.85
N ALA A 95 -34.06 24.30 11.83
CA ALA A 95 -34.35 23.09 11.07
C ALA A 95 -33.48 21.93 11.58
N THR A 96 -34.12 20.85 12.01
CA THR A 96 -33.47 19.57 12.28
C THR A 96 -33.13 18.90 10.94
N CYS A 97 -31.84 18.82 10.59
CA CYS A 97 -31.38 17.98 9.47
C CYS A 97 -30.82 16.65 10.00
N PRO A 98 -31.12 15.51 9.37
CA PRO A 98 -30.63 14.21 9.80
C PRO A 98 -29.14 14.05 9.49
N LEU A 99 -28.38 13.58 10.49
CA LEU A 99 -26.99 13.15 10.36
C LEU A 99 -26.93 11.93 9.41
N THR A 100 -26.15 12.01 8.35
CA THR A 100 -25.86 10.89 7.45
C THR A 100 -24.37 10.56 7.52
N TRP A 101 -24.04 9.35 7.96
CA TRP A 101 -22.66 8.85 8.03
C TRP A 101 -22.23 8.33 6.66
N ILE A 102 -21.03 8.72 6.21
CA ILE A 102 -20.31 8.05 5.14
C ILE A 102 -18.94 7.71 5.72
N GLU A 103 -18.64 6.42 5.83
CA GLU A 103 -17.29 5.93 6.13
C GLU A 103 -16.56 5.69 4.80
N ASP A 104 -15.42 6.35 4.62
CA ASP A 104 -14.41 5.96 3.64
C ASP A 104 -13.17 5.52 4.41
N HIS A 105 -12.65 4.34 4.08
CA HIS A 105 -11.57 3.69 4.81
C HIS A 105 -10.20 4.20 4.34
N ALA A 106 -9.94 5.48 4.59
CA ALA A 106 -8.61 6.05 4.75
C ALA A 106 -8.72 7.44 5.42
N PHE A 107 -8.67 7.45 6.76
CA PHE A 107 -8.64 8.63 7.66
C PHE A 107 -9.96 9.41 7.82
N HIS A 108 -10.54 9.30 9.03
CA HIS A 108 -11.92 9.66 9.40
C HIS A 108 -12.37 11.08 9.03
N TYR A 109 -13.42 11.14 8.19
CA TYR A 109 -14.27 12.31 7.99
C TYR A 109 -15.63 12.10 8.66
N ILE A 110 -16.15 13.14 9.30
CA ILE A 110 -17.55 13.19 9.78
C ILE A 110 -18.25 14.32 9.02
N HIS A 111 -19.49 14.09 8.59
CA HIS A 111 -20.32 15.09 7.92
C HIS A 111 -21.55 15.41 8.78
N ASN A 112 -21.79 16.70 9.04
CA ASN A 112 -23.05 17.16 9.63
C ASN A 112 -23.64 18.31 8.79
N GLY A 113 -24.24 17.96 7.65
CA GLY A 113 -24.91 18.92 6.76
C GLY A 113 -23.96 19.93 6.11
N ASP A 114 -23.56 20.96 6.85
CA ASP A 114 -22.78 22.10 6.36
C ASP A 114 -21.31 22.09 6.83
N PHE A 115 -20.77 20.98 7.33
CA PHE A 115 -19.39 20.90 7.83
C PHE A 115 -18.75 19.53 7.60
N TRP A 116 -17.47 19.55 7.23
CA TRP A 116 -16.57 18.39 7.28
C TRP A 116 -15.68 18.51 8.50
N TYR A 117 -15.49 17.40 9.20
CA TYR A 117 -14.58 17.29 10.34
C TYR A 117 -13.44 16.34 9.98
N TYR A 118 -12.20 16.82 10.02
CA TYR A 118 -11.00 15.99 9.86
C TYR A 118 -10.40 15.70 11.24
N ILE A 119 -10.13 14.43 11.53
CA ILE A 119 -9.51 14.01 12.78
C ILE A 119 -8.00 13.88 12.57
N ARG A 120 -7.23 14.85 13.09
CA ARG A 120 -5.77 14.76 13.11
C ARG A 120 -5.30 14.21 14.46
N ASN A 121 -4.61 13.07 14.42
CA ASN A 121 -3.86 12.49 15.55
C ASN A 121 -4.61 12.49 16.89
N GLY A 122 -5.77 11.84 16.93
CA GLY A 122 -6.40 11.33 18.15
C GLY A 122 -6.97 12.33 19.16
N ASN A 123 -6.59 13.62 19.14
CA ASN A 123 -7.00 14.61 20.16
C ASN A 123 -7.27 16.03 19.63
N SER A 124 -7.28 16.26 18.31
CA SER A 124 -7.63 17.57 17.72
C SER A 124 -8.48 17.42 16.46
N TYR A 125 -9.49 18.27 16.30
CA TYR A 125 -10.33 18.35 15.11
C TYR A 125 -10.16 19.71 14.43
N GLU A 126 -10.12 19.70 13.10
CA GLU A 126 -10.26 20.91 12.28
C GLU A 126 -11.66 20.91 11.67
N VAL A 127 -12.35 22.04 11.79
CA VAL A 127 -13.71 22.23 11.26
C VAL A 127 -13.60 22.97 9.94
N VAL A 128 -13.94 22.30 8.84
CA VAL A 128 -14.03 22.92 7.52
C VAL A 128 -15.49 23.19 7.22
N LYS A 129 -15.84 24.47 7.01
CA LYS A 129 -17.20 24.85 6.60
C LYS A 129 -17.45 24.34 5.18
N HIS A 130 -18.54 23.60 5.01
CA HIS A 130 -19.08 23.23 3.72
C HIS A 130 -19.49 24.52 3.00
N ASP A 131 -18.66 24.95 2.07
CA ASP A 131 -19.15 25.74 0.97
C ASP A 131 -19.54 24.73 -0.12
N ALA A 132 -20.79 24.77 -0.56
CA ALA A 132 -21.30 23.92 -1.62
C ALA A 132 -20.51 24.08 -2.93
N ASN A 133 -19.62 25.09 -3.02
CA ASN A 133 -18.68 25.29 -4.10
C ASN A 133 -17.23 24.83 -3.81
N THR A 134 -16.88 24.39 -2.59
CA THR A 134 -15.50 23.99 -2.22
C THR A 134 -15.29 22.52 -1.90
N CYS A 135 -16.34 21.71 -1.73
CA CYS A 135 -16.19 20.32 -1.23
C CYS A 135 -16.22 19.20 -2.28
N HIS A 136 -16.06 19.53 -3.57
CA HIS A 136 -15.62 18.54 -4.55
C HIS A 136 -14.68 19.25 -5.51
N HIS A 137 -13.37 19.26 -5.23
CA HIS A 137 -12.48 19.10 -6.36
C HIS A 137 -12.85 17.73 -6.93
N LYS A 138 -13.71 17.72 -7.97
CA LYS A 138 -13.98 16.50 -8.72
C LYS A 138 -12.62 16.13 -9.27
N ILE A 139 -12.00 15.11 -8.69
CA ILE A 139 -10.73 14.61 -9.19
C ILE A 139 -10.97 14.27 -10.64
N HIS A 140 -10.34 15.04 -11.52
CA HIS A 140 -10.40 14.77 -12.93
C HIS A 140 -9.43 13.61 -13.20
N PRO A 141 -9.77 12.63 -14.06
CA PRO A 141 -8.85 11.55 -14.38
C PRO A 141 -7.47 12.03 -14.86
N GLU A 142 -7.41 13.25 -15.42
CA GLU A 142 -6.19 13.92 -15.88
C GLU A 142 -5.29 14.43 -14.74
N GLU A 143 -5.79 14.47 -13.49
CA GLU A 143 -5.04 14.84 -12.29
C GLU A 143 -4.44 13.62 -11.58
N ILE A 144 -4.86 12.41 -11.96
CA ILE A 144 -4.41 11.17 -11.34
C ILE A 144 -3.03 10.80 -11.87
N VAL A 145 -2.09 10.60 -10.95
CA VAL A 145 -0.79 10.01 -11.25
C VAL A 145 -0.82 8.53 -10.85
N ARG A 146 -1.06 7.64 -11.81
CA ARG A 146 -0.95 6.20 -11.59
C ARG A 146 0.53 5.80 -11.54
N VAL A 147 1.00 5.45 -10.35
CA VAL A 147 2.39 5.03 -10.09
C VAL A 147 2.45 3.52 -9.96
N CYS A 148 3.25 2.87 -10.80
CA CYS A 148 3.47 1.43 -10.79
C CYS A 148 4.93 1.11 -10.42
N THR A 149 5.15 0.09 -9.59
CA THR A 149 6.43 -0.62 -9.46
C THR A 149 6.33 -1.99 -10.10
N PHE A 150 7.35 -2.40 -10.83
CA PHE A 150 7.35 -3.70 -11.48
C PHE A 150 8.76 -4.27 -11.68
N ASN A 151 9.13 -5.29 -10.91
CA ASN A 151 10.32 -6.09 -11.21
C ASN A 151 10.07 -6.90 -12.49
N LEU A 152 10.90 -6.65 -13.51
CA LEU A 152 10.69 -7.17 -14.86
C LEU A 152 11.17 -8.60 -15.06
N ARG A 153 11.90 -9.19 -14.10
CA ARG A 153 12.74 -10.36 -14.30
C ARG A 153 13.79 -10.17 -15.40
N CYS A 154 15.05 -10.32 -15.03
CA CYS A 154 16.20 -10.23 -15.93
C CYS A 154 15.96 -10.92 -17.29
N GLY A 155 16.21 -10.23 -18.41
CA GLY A 155 15.95 -10.75 -19.76
C GLY A 155 16.84 -11.93 -20.17
N HIS A 156 18.01 -12.04 -19.54
CA HIS A 156 18.93 -13.17 -19.71
C HIS A 156 18.59 -14.37 -18.81
N ALA A 157 17.56 -14.25 -17.96
CA ALA A 157 17.05 -15.38 -17.18
C ALA A 157 16.12 -16.26 -18.03
N ASP A 158 15.92 -17.51 -17.59
CA ASP A 158 14.86 -18.38 -18.07
C ASP A 158 14.89 -18.71 -19.59
N LEU A 159 16.03 -18.47 -20.26
CA LEU A 159 16.25 -18.64 -21.72
C LEU A 159 15.91 -20.04 -22.26
N ARG A 160 15.86 -21.05 -21.38
CA ARG A 160 15.55 -22.45 -21.72
C ARG A 160 14.13 -22.87 -21.35
N THR A 161 13.27 -21.91 -21.01
CA THR A 161 11.90 -22.15 -20.54
C THR A 161 10.89 -21.37 -21.38
N SER A 162 9.60 -21.56 -21.09
CA SER A 162 8.51 -20.76 -21.64
C SER A 162 8.49 -19.30 -21.16
N ASN A 163 9.26 -18.97 -20.13
CA ASN A 163 9.27 -17.67 -19.45
C ASN A 163 10.40 -16.76 -19.94
N LYS A 164 10.97 -17.06 -21.11
CA LYS A 164 11.96 -16.21 -21.77
C LYS A 164 11.39 -14.81 -22.11
N TRP A 165 12.27 -13.81 -22.15
CA TRP A 165 11.89 -12.41 -22.30
C TRP A 165 11.02 -12.12 -23.52
N GLU A 166 11.30 -12.72 -24.68
CA GLU A 166 10.58 -12.39 -25.92
C GLU A 166 9.09 -12.69 -25.82
N ARG A 167 8.72 -13.74 -25.06
CA ARG A 167 7.33 -14.04 -24.78
C ARG A 167 6.75 -13.05 -23.77
N ARG A 168 7.49 -12.81 -22.69
CA ARG A 168 7.07 -11.93 -21.58
C ARG A 168 6.84 -10.50 -22.03
N ARG A 169 7.63 -9.99 -22.97
CA ARG A 169 7.50 -8.64 -23.55
C ARG A 169 6.09 -8.39 -24.10
N THR A 170 5.54 -9.30 -24.91
CA THR A 170 4.18 -9.13 -25.46
C THR A 170 3.10 -9.12 -24.37
N ILE A 171 3.26 -9.95 -23.34
CA ILE A 171 2.34 -10.01 -22.21
C ILE A 171 2.45 -8.72 -21.37
N LEU A 172 3.67 -8.23 -21.17
CA LEU A 172 3.96 -6.98 -20.46
C LEU A 172 3.32 -5.79 -21.18
N LYS A 173 3.46 -5.70 -22.50
CA LYS A 173 2.80 -4.67 -23.30
C LYS A 173 1.29 -4.63 -23.04
N ASN A 174 0.61 -5.79 -23.14
CA ASN A 174 -0.82 -5.88 -22.86
C ASN A 174 -1.14 -5.51 -21.41
N CYS A 175 -0.32 -5.94 -20.45
CA CYS A 175 -0.48 -5.58 -19.04
C CYS A 175 -0.46 -4.05 -18.85
N LEU A 176 0.54 -3.36 -19.42
CA LEU A 176 0.69 -1.91 -19.32
C LEU A 176 -0.41 -1.17 -20.09
N GLU A 177 -0.87 -1.69 -21.23
CA GLU A 177 -2.02 -1.14 -21.97
C GLU A 177 -3.34 -1.27 -21.18
N ASN A 178 -3.54 -2.32 -20.41
CA ASN A 178 -4.70 -2.42 -19.53
C ASN A 178 -4.57 -1.52 -18.29
N MET A 179 -3.36 -1.44 -17.73
CA MET A 179 -3.08 -0.67 -16.53
C MET A 179 -3.05 0.85 -16.78
N GLN A 180 -2.68 1.33 -17.98
CA GLN A 180 -2.57 2.76 -18.30
C GLN A 180 -1.78 3.58 -17.24
N PRO A 181 -0.54 3.19 -16.88
CA PRO A 181 0.23 3.90 -15.86
C PRO A 181 0.66 5.30 -16.36
N THR A 182 0.89 6.21 -15.42
CA THR A 182 1.56 7.49 -15.67
C THR A 182 3.08 7.36 -15.47
N ILE A 183 3.48 6.55 -14.48
CA ILE A 183 4.87 6.24 -14.13
C ILE A 183 5.02 4.73 -13.92
N ILE A 184 6.15 4.18 -14.39
CA ILE A 184 6.55 2.79 -14.14
C ILE A 184 7.98 2.78 -13.61
N GLY A 185 8.18 2.44 -12.34
CA GLY A 185 9.49 2.07 -11.80
C GLY A 185 9.75 0.60 -12.05
N THR A 186 10.79 0.30 -12.82
CA THR A 186 11.18 -1.06 -13.17
C THR A 186 12.42 -1.49 -12.39
N GLN A 187 12.48 -2.77 -12.05
CA GLN A 187 13.69 -3.42 -11.53
C GLN A 187 14.08 -4.56 -12.46
N GLU A 188 15.34 -5.00 -12.40
CA GLU A 188 15.89 -6.08 -13.25
C GLU A 188 15.85 -5.84 -14.76
N GLY A 189 15.58 -4.62 -15.21
CA GLY A 189 15.57 -4.29 -16.64
C GLY A 189 16.98 -4.14 -17.18
N TYR A 190 17.40 -5.01 -18.09
CA TYR A 190 18.59 -4.77 -18.91
C TYR A 190 18.34 -3.65 -19.93
N PRO A 191 19.36 -2.89 -20.37
CA PRO A 191 19.20 -1.82 -21.35
C PRO A 191 18.46 -2.24 -22.62
N GLN A 192 18.70 -3.46 -23.11
CA GLN A 192 17.92 -4.01 -24.23
C GLN A 192 16.43 -4.12 -23.90
N GLN A 193 16.06 -4.74 -22.76
CA GLN A 193 14.65 -4.88 -22.36
C GLN A 193 13.97 -3.53 -22.20
N LEU A 194 14.68 -2.55 -21.61
CA LEU A 194 14.15 -1.22 -21.36
C LEU A 194 13.88 -0.45 -22.65
N ASN A 195 14.79 -0.52 -23.63
CA ASN A 195 14.57 0.06 -24.95
C ASN A 195 13.40 -0.62 -25.68
N GLU A 196 13.29 -1.94 -25.58
CA GLU A 196 12.18 -2.69 -26.17
C GLU A 196 10.82 -2.33 -25.55
N ILE A 197 10.77 -2.12 -24.22
CA ILE A 197 9.58 -1.62 -23.53
C ILE A 197 9.27 -0.18 -23.98
N LEU A 198 10.29 0.68 -24.10
CA LEU A 198 10.13 2.07 -24.52
C LEU A 198 9.54 2.14 -25.93
N ASP A 199 10.03 1.31 -26.85
CA ASP A 199 9.52 1.19 -28.21
C ASP A 199 8.04 0.79 -28.17
N ASP A 200 7.70 -0.28 -27.44
CA ASP A 200 6.32 -0.79 -27.32
C ASP A 200 5.35 0.28 -26.77
N LEU A 201 5.78 1.02 -25.73
CA LEU A 201 4.99 2.10 -25.14
C LEU A 201 4.79 3.28 -26.10
N ASN A 202 5.78 3.57 -26.95
CA ASN A 202 5.75 4.70 -27.87
C ASN A 202 5.10 4.39 -29.23
N GLU A 203 4.80 3.12 -29.53
CA GLU A 203 4.09 2.73 -30.76
C GLU A 203 2.75 3.47 -30.94
N SER A 204 2.03 3.76 -29.84
CA SER A 204 0.68 4.34 -29.88
C SER A 204 0.63 5.83 -29.52
N SER A 205 1.48 6.30 -28.60
CA SER A 205 1.39 7.66 -28.05
C SER A 205 2.61 8.54 -28.31
N SER A 206 3.79 7.95 -28.56
CA SER A 206 5.07 8.67 -28.63
C SER A 206 5.29 9.66 -27.47
N CYS A 207 4.76 9.35 -26.29
CA CYS A 207 4.78 10.24 -25.11
C CYS A 207 5.57 9.70 -23.91
N TRP A 208 6.35 8.63 -24.11
CA TRP A 208 7.11 7.97 -23.06
C TRP A 208 8.60 8.25 -23.15
N SER A 209 9.22 8.38 -21.98
CA SER A 209 10.67 8.42 -21.79
C SER A 209 11.01 7.68 -20.51
N TYR A 210 12.27 7.32 -20.30
CA TYR A 210 12.73 6.79 -19.01
C TYR A 210 14.04 7.45 -18.56
N VAL A 211 14.26 7.42 -17.25
CA VAL A 211 15.53 7.79 -16.63
C VAL A 211 16.10 6.62 -15.81
N GLY A 212 17.40 6.61 -15.63
CA GLY A 212 18.14 5.59 -14.88
C GLY A 212 19.54 5.46 -15.44
N GLU A 213 20.53 5.20 -14.57
CA GLU A 213 21.93 5.17 -15.01
C GLU A 213 22.33 3.82 -15.60
N GLU A 214 22.76 3.84 -16.87
CA GLU A 214 23.37 2.68 -17.51
C GLU A 214 24.87 2.63 -17.18
N ILE A 215 25.27 1.64 -16.40
CA ILE A 215 26.69 1.37 -16.12
C ILE A 215 27.32 0.59 -17.28
N THR A 216 26.62 -0.43 -17.78
CA THR A 216 26.97 -1.22 -18.96
C THR A 216 25.71 -1.88 -19.52
N GLN A 217 25.74 -2.31 -20.78
CA GLN A 217 24.71 -3.16 -21.40
C GLN A 217 24.42 -4.48 -20.64
N TRP A 218 25.32 -4.93 -19.76
CA TRP A 218 25.21 -6.19 -19.01
C TRP A 218 24.77 -5.99 -17.55
N ARG A 219 24.34 -4.79 -17.19
CA ARG A 219 23.84 -4.47 -15.85
C ARG A 219 22.42 -3.95 -15.93
N THR A 220 21.59 -4.38 -15.00
CA THR A 220 20.20 -3.93 -14.89
C THR A 220 20.13 -2.50 -14.39
N ILE A 221 19.11 -1.77 -14.81
CA ILE A 221 18.84 -0.39 -14.40
C ILE A 221 17.52 -0.38 -13.62
N ASN A 222 17.48 0.39 -12.53
CA ASN A 222 16.24 0.69 -11.81
C ASN A 222 15.51 1.84 -12.53
N ALA A 223 15.05 1.60 -13.76
CA ALA A 223 14.56 2.67 -14.62
C ALA A 223 13.20 3.19 -14.20
N ILE A 224 12.98 4.50 -14.37
CA ILE A 224 11.69 5.16 -14.15
C ILE A 224 11.17 5.62 -15.51
N PHE A 225 10.21 4.90 -16.06
CA PHE A 225 9.44 5.33 -17.22
C PHE A 225 8.38 6.32 -16.78
N TYR A 226 8.15 7.34 -17.60
CA TYR A 226 7.15 8.36 -17.32
C TYR A 226 6.55 8.90 -18.61
N ARG A 227 5.29 9.32 -18.52
CA ARG A 227 4.58 10.05 -19.56
C ARG A 227 4.99 11.52 -19.56
N HIS A 228 5.80 11.92 -20.55
CA HIS A 228 6.31 13.30 -20.65
C HIS A 228 5.28 14.27 -21.24
N ASP A 229 4.10 13.80 -21.64
CA ASP A 229 2.96 14.66 -21.96
C ASP A 229 2.18 15.07 -20.71
N ILE A 230 2.21 14.26 -19.65
CA ILE A 230 1.59 14.54 -18.33
C ILE A 230 2.58 15.18 -17.35
N LEU A 231 3.85 14.75 -17.39
CA LEU A 231 4.87 15.13 -16.41
C LEU A 231 6.02 15.89 -17.06
N SER A 232 6.52 16.91 -16.37
CA SER A 232 7.78 17.57 -16.66
C SER A 232 8.86 17.02 -15.75
N LEU A 233 9.97 16.50 -16.32
CA LEU A 233 11.14 16.09 -15.53
C LEU A 233 11.97 17.31 -15.14
N ILE A 234 12.04 17.63 -13.85
CA ILE A 234 12.84 18.73 -13.30
C ILE A 234 14.30 18.29 -13.12
N SER A 235 14.52 17.16 -12.47
CA SER A 235 15.87 16.62 -12.25
C SER A 235 15.85 15.12 -12.03
N THR A 236 16.97 14.46 -12.34
CA THR A 236 17.15 13.02 -12.12
C THR A 236 18.55 12.73 -11.61
N ASN A 237 18.68 11.68 -10.80
CA ASN A 237 19.96 11.17 -10.34
C ASN A 237 19.87 9.66 -10.08
N THR A 238 20.99 8.95 -10.13
CA THR A 238 21.10 7.59 -9.59
C THR A 238 22.16 7.55 -8.50
N PHE A 239 21.92 6.77 -7.45
CA PHE A 239 22.88 6.55 -6.38
C PHE A 239 22.90 5.08 -5.96
N TRP A 240 23.98 4.65 -5.32
CA TRP A 240 24.20 3.26 -4.92
C TRP A 240 24.17 3.10 -3.39
N PHE A 241 23.69 1.94 -2.94
CA PHE A 241 23.62 1.59 -1.54
C PHE A 241 24.96 1.04 -1.06
N ASN A 242 25.86 1.96 -0.72
CA ASN A 242 27.17 1.72 -0.12
C ASN A 242 27.63 2.97 0.66
N GLU A 243 28.86 2.95 1.21
CA GLU A 243 29.45 4.05 1.96
C GLU A 243 29.72 5.32 1.13
N HIS A 244 29.70 5.20 -0.21
CA HIS A 244 29.98 6.26 -1.17
C HIS A 244 28.88 6.31 -2.26
N PRO A 245 27.68 6.84 -1.98
CA PRO A 245 26.50 6.68 -2.84
C PRO A 245 26.62 7.20 -4.27
N LEU A 246 27.65 7.98 -4.60
CA LEU A 246 27.95 8.46 -5.95
C LEU A 246 28.92 7.54 -6.73
N THR A 247 29.33 6.42 -6.14
CA THR A 247 30.26 5.47 -6.74
C THR A 247 29.58 4.11 -6.89
N PHE A 248 29.55 3.60 -8.12
CA PHE A 248 29.08 2.24 -8.41
C PHE A 248 29.89 1.21 -7.61
N GLY A 249 29.18 0.35 -6.86
CA GLY A 249 29.83 -0.66 -6.03
C GLY A 249 28.84 -1.42 -5.14
N ALA A 250 29.21 -2.66 -4.80
CA ALA A 250 28.50 -3.47 -3.81
C ALA A 250 29.03 -3.18 -2.40
N ALA A 251 28.19 -3.32 -1.39
CA ALA A 251 28.56 -3.17 0.02
C ALA A 251 27.81 -4.16 0.91
N TRP A 252 28.26 -4.29 2.16
CA TRP A 252 27.54 -4.99 3.23
C TRP A 252 27.14 -6.44 2.92
N GLY A 253 27.92 -7.12 2.07
CA GLY A 253 27.70 -8.51 1.69
C GLY A 253 26.80 -8.70 0.45
N ALA A 254 26.39 -7.63 -0.22
CA ALA A 254 25.65 -7.74 -1.48
C ALA A 254 26.52 -8.39 -2.58
N ILE A 255 25.91 -9.26 -3.39
CA ILE A 255 26.60 -9.96 -4.49
C ILE A 255 26.85 -9.01 -5.68
N GLY A 256 26.02 -7.97 -5.82
CA GLY A 256 26.12 -6.95 -6.85
C GLY A 256 25.85 -5.56 -6.29
N SER A 257 26.18 -4.53 -7.07
CA SER A 257 25.79 -3.17 -6.72
C SER A 257 24.27 -3.05 -6.76
N ARG A 258 23.71 -2.43 -5.73
CA ARG A 258 22.29 -2.07 -5.61
C ARG A 258 22.19 -0.56 -5.52
N GLY A 259 21.09 0.00 -5.98
CA GLY A 259 20.94 1.45 -6.01
C GLY A 259 19.50 1.89 -6.17
N CYS A 260 19.35 3.18 -6.38
CA CYS A 260 18.07 3.85 -6.52
C CYS A 260 18.19 4.94 -7.58
N THR A 261 17.24 4.98 -8.49
CA THR A 261 17.06 6.12 -9.39
C THR A 261 16.04 7.06 -8.77
N ARG A 262 16.35 8.35 -8.77
CA ARG A 262 15.51 9.44 -8.27
C ARG A 262 15.07 10.29 -9.45
N ALA A 263 13.79 10.62 -9.53
CA ALA A 263 13.27 11.60 -10.47
C ALA A 263 12.39 12.62 -9.76
N HIS A 264 12.64 13.90 -9.99
CA HIS A 264 11.82 15.01 -9.54
C HIS A 264 10.94 15.44 -10.71
N PHE A 265 9.63 15.30 -10.56
CA PHE A 265 8.65 15.64 -11.56
C PHE A 265 7.79 16.81 -11.12
N GLN A 266 7.22 17.49 -12.11
CA GLN A 266 6.10 18.40 -11.94
C GLN A 266 4.94 17.91 -12.80
N HIS A 267 3.76 17.77 -12.19
CA HIS A 267 2.56 17.45 -12.92
C HIS A 267 2.10 18.67 -13.72
N LYS A 268 1.93 18.55 -15.05
CA LYS A 268 1.74 19.72 -15.92
C LYS A 268 0.39 20.40 -15.78
N LEU A 269 -0.65 19.64 -15.45
CA LEU A 269 -2.00 20.19 -15.29
C LEU A 269 -2.17 20.91 -13.95
N THR A 270 -1.64 20.30 -12.88
CA THR A 270 -1.84 20.78 -11.50
C THR A 270 -0.68 21.65 -10.99
N ASP A 271 0.43 21.70 -11.73
CA ASP A 271 1.67 22.41 -11.39
C ASP A 271 2.36 21.91 -10.11
N HIS A 272 1.90 20.80 -9.52
CA HIS A 272 2.43 20.27 -8.28
C HIS A 272 3.64 19.35 -8.49
N PRO A 273 4.73 19.55 -7.72
CA PRO A 273 5.91 18.69 -7.79
C PRO A 273 5.77 17.44 -6.93
N PHE A 274 6.52 16.41 -7.30
CA PHE A 274 6.77 15.23 -6.46
C PHE A 274 8.09 14.58 -6.83
N ILE A 275 8.68 13.86 -5.89
CA ILE A 275 9.95 13.16 -6.08
C ILE A 275 9.70 11.67 -5.93
N ILE A 276 10.06 10.90 -6.95
CA ILE A 276 9.97 9.44 -6.91
C ILE A 276 11.36 8.81 -6.80
N TYR A 277 11.47 7.81 -5.94
CA TYR A 277 12.65 6.99 -5.74
C TYR A 277 12.32 5.55 -6.12
N ASN A 278 12.96 5.03 -7.17
CA ASN A 278 12.81 3.64 -7.60
C ASN A 278 14.04 2.83 -7.20
N LEU A 279 13.86 1.86 -6.30
CA LEU A 279 14.94 1.07 -5.73
C LEU A 279 14.81 -0.43 -6.03
N HIS A 280 15.93 -1.13 -5.87
CA HIS A 280 15.96 -2.59 -5.82
C HIS A 280 17.00 -2.98 -4.76
N LEU A 281 16.54 -3.48 -3.61
CA LEU A 281 17.41 -3.91 -2.53
C LEU A 281 18.01 -5.29 -2.81
N ASP A 282 19.05 -5.64 -2.06
CA ASP A 282 19.74 -6.91 -2.28
C ASP A 282 18.92 -8.11 -1.79
N TYR A 283 18.72 -9.09 -2.68
CA TYR A 283 18.06 -10.36 -2.35
C TYR A 283 18.81 -11.21 -1.31
N PRO A 284 20.11 -11.55 -1.49
CA PRO A 284 20.78 -12.48 -0.59
C PRO A 284 21.24 -11.89 0.75
N SER A 285 21.60 -10.60 0.82
CA SER A 285 22.17 -10.01 2.04
C SER A 285 21.17 -9.15 2.80
N GLN A 286 20.63 -9.68 3.91
CA GLN A 286 19.81 -8.89 4.85
C GLN A 286 20.61 -7.69 5.40
N ASN A 287 21.91 -7.89 5.66
CA ASN A 287 22.79 -6.82 6.13
C ASN A 287 22.88 -5.67 5.12
N ALA A 288 22.90 -5.96 3.81
CA ALA A 288 22.87 -4.94 2.78
C ALA A 288 21.52 -4.21 2.73
N ARG A 289 20.40 -4.93 2.85
CA ARG A 289 19.06 -4.29 2.92
C ARG A 289 18.93 -3.36 4.11
N HIS A 290 19.37 -3.82 5.28
CA HIS A 290 19.37 -3.05 6.52
C HIS A 290 20.08 -1.70 6.37
N HIS A 291 21.28 -1.70 5.80
CA HIS A 291 22.09 -0.48 5.62
C HIS A 291 21.69 0.36 4.40
N SER A 292 20.91 -0.19 3.47
CA SER A 292 20.42 0.55 2.29
C SER A 292 19.39 1.63 2.67
N ILE A 293 18.51 1.35 3.65
CA ILE A 293 17.47 2.31 4.04
C ILE A 293 18.04 3.60 4.65
N PRO A 294 19.02 3.59 5.57
CA PRO A 294 19.66 4.81 6.04
C PRO A 294 20.27 5.65 4.91
N VAL A 295 20.84 5.02 3.87
CA VAL A 295 21.35 5.74 2.70
C VAL A 295 20.21 6.38 1.91
N LEU A 296 19.13 5.64 1.63
CA LEU A 296 17.94 6.18 0.99
C LEU A 296 17.39 7.40 1.74
N LEU A 297 17.19 7.27 3.06
CA LEU A 297 16.65 8.34 3.90
C LEU A 297 17.60 9.55 3.96
N SER A 298 18.91 9.33 3.93
CA SER A 298 19.89 10.41 3.81
C SER A 298 19.74 11.17 2.49
N GLN A 299 19.53 10.47 1.38
CA GLN A 299 19.30 11.09 0.05
C GLN A 299 17.96 11.82 -0.03
N ILE A 300 16.92 11.33 0.65
CA ILE A 300 15.63 12.02 0.78
C ILE A 300 15.80 13.33 1.57
N ASN A 301 16.47 13.29 2.72
CA ASN A 301 16.67 14.46 3.57
C ASN A 301 17.55 15.54 2.92
N GLN A 302 18.49 15.16 2.04
CA GLN A 302 19.30 16.12 1.29
C GLN A 302 18.50 16.91 0.24
N SER A 303 17.29 16.44 -0.13
CA SER A 303 16.44 17.07 -1.16
C SER A 303 15.48 18.13 -0.58
N ASP A 304 16.00 19.03 0.28
CA ASP A 304 15.28 20.17 0.87
C ASP A 304 14.05 19.84 1.74
N ASN A 305 14.08 18.71 2.48
CA ASN A 305 13.00 18.32 3.42
C ASN A 305 11.59 18.19 2.82
N GLN A 306 11.46 17.97 1.51
CA GLN A 306 10.16 17.76 0.86
C GLN A 306 9.61 16.34 1.04
N ILE A 307 9.76 15.76 2.22
CA ILE A 307 9.35 14.35 2.48
C ILE A 307 7.86 14.13 2.15
N ASP A 308 7.02 15.14 2.33
CA ASP A 308 5.58 15.10 2.04
C ASP A 308 5.27 14.91 0.54
N ASN A 309 6.25 15.18 -0.33
CA ASN A 309 6.13 15.03 -1.78
C ASN A 309 6.85 13.78 -2.30
N VAL A 310 7.32 12.91 -1.39
CA VAL A 310 8.14 11.75 -1.74
C VAL A 310 7.28 10.50 -1.91
N ILE A 311 7.52 9.83 -3.03
CA ILE A 311 7.02 8.49 -3.33
C ILE A 311 8.25 7.58 -3.42
N VAL A 312 8.26 6.47 -2.68
CA VAL A 312 9.30 5.44 -2.80
C VAL A 312 8.67 4.18 -3.35
N ILE A 313 9.21 3.69 -4.46
CA ILE A 313 8.75 2.47 -5.10
C ILE A 313 9.90 1.49 -5.27
N GLY A 314 9.59 0.21 -5.37
CA GLY A 314 10.61 -0.79 -5.72
C GLY A 314 10.41 -2.14 -5.10
N ASP A 315 11.37 -3.01 -5.41
CA ASP A 315 11.54 -4.35 -4.84
C ASP A 315 12.47 -4.28 -3.62
N PHE A 316 11.90 -4.51 -2.45
CA PHE A 316 12.60 -4.46 -1.17
C PHE A 316 13.24 -5.80 -0.80
N ASN A 317 12.92 -6.89 -1.50
CA ASN A 317 13.50 -8.22 -1.25
C ASN A 317 13.46 -8.64 0.24
N ASN A 318 12.43 -8.23 0.97
CA ASN A 318 12.30 -8.42 2.42
C ASN A 318 11.93 -9.85 2.83
N TRP A 319 12.45 -10.83 2.10
CA TRP A 319 12.41 -12.22 2.51
C TRP A 319 13.21 -12.41 3.80
N PRO A 320 12.71 -13.20 4.78
CA PRO A 320 13.55 -13.59 5.90
C PRO A 320 14.77 -14.37 5.43
N GLU A 321 15.86 -14.28 6.18
CA GLU A 321 17.04 -15.12 5.94
C GLU A 321 16.65 -16.60 5.98
N LYS A 322 17.45 -17.43 5.30
CA LYS A 322 17.20 -18.86 5.12
C LYS A 322 17.01 -19.58 6.46
N ILE A 323 15.75 -19.76 6.88
CA ILE A 323 15.40 -20.59 8.03
C ILE A 323 15.45 -22.05 7.57
N ALA A 324 15.99 -22.93 8.42
CA ALA A 324 16.02 -24.36 8.14
C ALA A 324 14.61 -24.95 8.27
N GLY A 325 14.14 -25.63 7.22
CA GLY A 325 12.82 -26.27 7.18
C GLY A 325 11.80 -25.53 6.31
N GLU A 326 10.59 -26.08 6.21
CA GLU A 326 9.45 -25.40 5.60
C GLU A 326 8.87 -24.41 6.60
N ILE A 327 8.83 -23.12 6.24
CA ILE A 327 8.17 -22.08 7.02
C ILE A 327 6.71 -22.01 6.55
N PRO A 328 5.72 -22.06 7.44
CA PRO A 328 4.33 -21.79 7.08
C PRO A 328 4.19 -20.43 6.40
N VAL A 329 3.30 -20.33 5.39
CA VAL A 329 3.11 -19.10 4.60
C VAL A 329 2.78 -17.89 5.50
N ASP A 330 1.90 -18.05 6.48
CA ASP A 330 1.52 -16.97 7.40
C ASP A 330 2.69 -16.46 8.24
N GLU A 331 3.58 -17.36 8.66
CA GLU A 331 4.80 -17.00 9.40
C GLU A 331 5.79 -16.28 8.47
N LEU A 332 5.92 -16.73 7.23
CA LEU A 332 6.77 -16.12 6.23
C LEU A 332 6.33 -14.68 5.90
N ILE A 333 5.02 -14.44 5.79
CA ILE A 333 4.43 -13.10 5.62
C ILE A 333 4.77 -12.22 6.84
N LEU A 334 4.52 -12.71 8.06
CA LEU A 334 4.79 -11.96 9.29
C LEU A 334 6.27 -11.60 9.45
N LEU A 335 7.18 -12.50 9.05
CA LEU A 335 8.62 -12.25 9.07
C LEU A 335 9.01 -11.16 8.07
N GLY A 336 8.45 -11.19 6.86
CA GLY A 336 8.70 -10.15 5.86
C GLY A 336 8.21 -8.77 6.30
N GLN A 337 7.07 -8.69 6.98
CA GLN A 337 6.55 -7.44 7.55
C GLN A 337 7.44 -6.83 8.64
N LYS A 338 8.17 -7.69 9.35
CA LYS A 338 9.12 -7.34 10.42
C LYS A 338 10.56 -7.23 9.93
N ALA A 339 10.78 -7.32 8.61
CA ALA A 339 12.10 -7.13 8.05
C ALA A 339 12.58 -5.70 8.34
N SER A 340 13.87 -5.57 8.61
CA SER A 340 14.46 -4.34 9.14
C SER A 340 14.25 -3.14 8.23
N GLU A 341 14.25 -3.36 6.92
CA GLU A 341 14.07 -2.37 5.88
C GLU A 341 12.63 -1.82 5.86
N ILE A 342 11.64 -2.69 6.13
CA ILE A 342 10.23 -2.31 6.22
C ILE A 342 9.97 -1.54 7.52
N GLU A 343 10.53 -2.01 8.64
CA GLU A 343 10.42 -1.30 9.92
C GLU A 343 11.08 0.09 9.87
N GLN A 344 12.24 0.21 9.22
CA GLN A 344 12.93 1.49 9.06
C GLN A 344 12.14 2.49 8.20
N MET A 345 11.51 2.04 7.10
CA MET A 345 10.62 2.90 6.30
C MET A 345 9.44 3.41 7.15
N LYS A 346 8.77 2.52 7.89
CA LYS A 346 7.66 2.88 8.79
C LYS A 346 8.11 3.86 9.87
N GLN A 347 9.27 3.64 10.50
CA GLN A 347 9.85 4.54 11.51
C GLN A 347 10.22 5.91 10.95
N ALA A 348 10.61 5.98 9.66
CA ALA A 348 10.87 7.22 8.95
C ALA A 348 9.59 7.96 8.53
N GLY A 349 8.41 7.45 8.89
CA GLY A 349 7.13 8.08 8.60
C GLY A 349 6.57 7.74 7.23
N PHE A 350 7.04 6.68 6.56
CA PHE A 350 6.43 6.19 5.32
C PHE A 350 5.32 5.18 5.62
N ILE A 351 4.26 5.23 4.80
CA ILE A 351 3.15 4.27 4.81
C ILE A 351 3.09 3.56 3.46
N ASP A 352 2.88 2.25 3.48
CA ASP A 352 2.60 1.49 2.27
C ASP A 352 1.23 1.90 1.79
N THR A 353 1.05 2.16 0.50
CA THR A 353 -0.27 2.50 -0.03
C THR A 353 -1.19 1.29 -0.08
N TYR A 354 -0.65 0.07 -0.09
CA TYR A 354 -1.43 -1.15 0.00
C TYR A 354 -1.85 -1.44 1.45
N GLN A 355 -3.14 -1.28 1.76
CA GLN A 355 -3.69 -1.42 3.12
C GLN A 355 -4.67 -2.60 3.29
N HIS A 356 -4.90 -3.40 2.25
CA HIS A 356 -5.90 -4.48 2.24
C HIS A 356 -5.37 -5.83 2.77
N GLY A 357 -4.52 -5.80 3.78
CA GLY A 357 -3.77 -6.97 4.25
C GLY A 357 -2.49 -7.18 3.45
N GLU A 358 -1.97 -8.41 3.43
CA GLU A 358 -0.67 -8.72 2.80
C GLU A 358 -0.80 -9.90 1.85
N ILE A 359 -0.93 -9.56 0.56
CA ILE A 359 -0.92 -10.51 -0.54
C ILE A 359 0.50 -10.52 -1.14
N PRO A 360 1.05 -11.68 -1.49
CA PRO A 360 2.38 -11.77 -2.08
C PRO A 360 2.45 -11.02 -3.42
N SER A 361 3.51 -10.24 -3.63
CA SER A 361 3.79 -9.62 -4.93
C SER A 361 4.71 -10.49 -5.80
N PHE A 362 5.36 -11.50 -5.21
CA PHE A 362 6.13 -12.50 -5.94
C PHE A 362 5.26 -13.70 -6.32
N ASN A 363 5.26 -14.06 -7.59
CA ASN A 363 4.44 -15.14 -8.15
C ASN A 363 5.25 -16.32 -8.70
N GLY A 364 6.55 -16.15 -8.98
CA GLY A 364 7.40 -17.25 -9.45
C GLY A 364 6.92 -17.89 -10.76
N PHE A 365 6.20 -17.15 -11.59
CA PHE A 365 5.44 -17.60 -12.76
C PHE A 365 4.27 -18.56 -12.46
N GLN A 366 3.60 -18.38 -11.33
CA GLN A 366 2.44 -19.16 -10.91
C GLN A 366 1.24 -18.26 -10.61
N SER A 367 0.03 -18.81 -10.74
CA SER A 367 -1.22 -18.06 -10.49
C SER A 367 -1.44 -17.70 -9.03
N THR A 368 -0.77 -18.37 -8.11
CA THR A 368 -0.85 -18.07 -6.69
C THR A 368 0.49 -17.52 -6.25
N GLY A 369 0.48 -16.27 -5.78
CA GLY A 369 1.63 -15.64 -5.18
C GLY A 369 2.17 -16.44 -3.99
N TYR A 370 3.44 -16.27 -3.68
CA TYR A 370 4.08 -16.94 -2.54
C TYR A 370 4.97 -15.98 -1.76
N GLY A 371 4.95 -16.12 -0.44
CA GLY A 371 5.81 -15.38 0.47
C GLY A 371 5.28 -14.01 0.88
N PRO A 372 6.14 -13.14 1.45
CA PRO A 372 5.72 -11.81 1.84
C PRO A 372 5.49 -10.94 0.60
N LYS A 373 4.76 -9.83 0.78
CA LYS A 373 4.81 -8.72 -0.16
C LYS A 373 6.22 -8.12 -0.15
N ILE A 374 6.84 -8.04 -1.32
CA ILE A 374 8.21 -7.52 -1.47
C ILE A 374 8.31 -6.29 -2.37
N ASP A 375 7.26 -6.00 -3.12
CA ASP A 375 7.15 -4.83 -3.99
C ASP A 375 6.21 -3.80 -3.35
N PHE A 376 6.65 -2.54 -3.30
CA PHE A 376 5.95 -1.51 -2.53
C PHE A 376 5.79 -0.21 -3.30
N VAL A 377 4.70 0.50 -2.96
CA VAL A 377 4.50 1.91 -3.26
C VAL A 377 4.29 2.61 -1.93
N TRP A 378 5.33 3.29 -1.46
CA TRP A 378 5.35 4.04 -0.20
C TRP A 378 5.12 5.53 -0.46
N ILE A 379 4.37 6.17 0.42
CA ILE A 379 4.24 7.64 0.50
C ILE A 379 4.52 8.10 1.93
N SER A 380 4.87 9.38 2.12
CA SER A 380 4.96 9.96 3.47
C SER A 380 3.60 9.90 4.17
N SER A 381 3.60 9.68 5.49
CA SER A 381 2.40 9.76 6.35
C SER A 381 1.78 11.15 6.39
N ASN A 382 2.57 12.19 6.08
CA ASN A 382 2.09 13.56 5.88
C ASN A 382 2.04 13.94 4.40
N SER A 383 1.94 12.95 3.49
CA SER A 383 2.03 13.25 2.07
C SER A 383 0.94 14.21 1.62
N ILE A 384 1.31 15.13 0.72
CA ILE A 384 0.38 15.98 -0.02
C ILE A 384 -0.35 15.22 -1.13
N TYR A 385 -0.06 13.93 -1.31
CA TYR A 385 -0.80 13.03 -2.18
C TYR A 385 -1.57 12.01 -1.34
N ARG A 386 -2.78 11.66 -1.77
CA ARG A 386 -3.51 10.47 -1.26
C ARG A 386 -3.68 9.45 -2.36
N VAL A 387 -3.94 8.22 -1.93
CA VAL A 387 -4.46 7.17 -2.79
C VAL A 387 -5.91 7.50 -3.13
N GLU A 388 -6.24 7.51 -4.41
CA GLU A 388 -7.61 7.56 -4.93
C GLU A 388 -8.07 6.13 -5.18
N GLY A 389 -9.00 5.63 -4.36
CA GLY A 389 -9.41 4.23 -4.36
C GLY A 389 -8.42 3.33 -3.63
N GLU A 390 -8.03 2.21 -4.27
CA GLU A 390 -7.21 1.17 -3.64
C GLU A 390 -5.93 0.92 -4.45
N THR A 391 -4.81 0.72 -3.74
CA THR A 391 -3.58 0.17 -4.35
C THR A 391 -3.81 -1.27 -4.76
N LYS A 392 -3.33 -1.65 -5.94
CA LYS A 392 -3.55 -2.95 -6.55
C LYS A 392 -2.25 -3.72 -6.71
N ILE A 393 -2.33 -5.03 -6.50
CA ILE A 393 -1.35 -6.01 -6.95
C ILE A 393 -1.99 -6.70 -8.16
N ASP A 394 -1.47 -6.45 -9.37
CA ASP A 394 -2.11 -6.91 -10.60
C ASP A 394 -1.67 -8.33 -10.96
N GLU A 395 -2.58 -9.29 -10.87
CA GLU A 395 -2.31 -10.69 -11.21
C GLU A 395 -2.42 -10.98 -12.72
N PHE A 396 -2.22 -9.96 -13.57
CA PHE A 396 -2.35 -10.04 -15.02
C PHE A 396 -1.53 -11.17 -15.64
N HIS A 397 -2.18 -11.96 -16.48
CA HIS A 397 -1.58 -13.03 -17.30
C HIS A 397 -2.26 -13.13 -18.67
N ASP A 398 -1.58 -13.77 -19.63
CA ASP A 398 -2.19 -14.08 -20.92
C ASP A 398 -3.29 -15.16 -20.78
N ASN A 399 -4.07 -15.35 -21.84
CA ASN A 399 -5.12 -16.37 -21.92
C ASN A 399 -4.62 -17.82 -21.79
N HIS A 400 -3.30 -18.03 -21.76
CA HIS A 400 -2.65 -19.32 -21.56
C HIS A 400 -2.06 -19.47 -20.15
N GLY A 401 -2.24 -18.48 -19.26
CA GLY A 401 -1.74 -18.51 -17.88
C GLY A 401 -0.29 -18.08 -17.72
N PHE A 402 0.30 -17.39 -18.71
CA PHE A 402 1.68 -16.92 -18.62
C PHE A 402 1.75 -15.48 -18.13
N PHE A 403 2.71 -15.24 -17.24
CA PHE A 403 2.91 -13.95 -16.60
C PHE A 403 4.00 -13.13 -17.33
N PRO A 404 3.88 -11.79 -17.30
CA PRO A 404 4.93 -10.90 -17.83
C PRO A 404 6.22 -10.91 -17.00
N SER A 405 6.17 -11.35 -15.74
CA SER A 405 7.30 -11.47 -14.82
C SER A 405 7.02 -12.52 -13.73
N ASP A 406 8.04 -12.91 -12.97
CA ASP A 406 7.87 -13.66 -11.71
C ASP A 406 7.37 -12.79 -10.56
N HIS A 407 7.11 -11.50 -10.81
CA HIS A 407 6.43 -10.58 -9.91
C HIS A 407 5.10 -10.11 -10.51
N PHE A 408 4.17 -9.75 -9.64
CA PHE A 408 2.99 -8.96 -9.96
C PHE A 408 3.34 -7.48 -9.84
N PRO A 409 2.96 -6.61 -10.80
CA PRO A 409 3.13 -5.18 -10.61
C PRO A 409 2.23 -4.68 -9.48
N VAL A 410 2.74 -3.71 -8.72
CA VAL A 410 2.00 -3.03 -7.66
C VAL A 410 1.81 -1.58 -8.05
N TYR A 411 0.57 -1.09 -8.07
CA TYR A 411 0.28 0.28 -8.48
C TYR A 411 -0.78 0.98 -7.63
N ALA A 412 -0.63 2.29 -7.51
CA ALA A 412 -1.54 3.17 -6.80
C ALA A 412 -1.90 4.38 -7.67
N ASP A 413 -3.15 4.84 -7.57
CA ASP A 413 -3.61 6.09 -8.16
C ASP A 413 -3.40 7.20 -7.14
N LEU A 414 -2.50 8.14 -7.42
CA LEU A 414 -2.17 9.23 -6.51
C LEU A 414 -2.75 10.55 -7.00
N VAL A 415 -3.37 11.29 -6.08
CA VAL A 415 -3.98 12.60 -6.34
C VAL A 415 -3.49 13.60 -5.32
N TYR A 416 -3.21 14.81 -5.78
CA TYR A 416 -2.80 15.90 -4.89
C TYR A 416 -3.99 16.35 -4.02
N ILE A 417 -3.70 16.63 -2.75
CA ILE A 417 -4.66 17.15 -1.77
C ILE A 417 -4.30 18.62 -1.49
N SER A 418 -5.23 19.51 -1.79
CA SER A 418 -5.12 20.96 -1.51
C SER A 418 -5.34 21.31 -0.06
#